data_AF-A0A959FCL4-F1
#
_entry.id   AF-A0A959FCL4-F1
#
_cell.length_a   1.000
_cell.length_b   1.000
_cell.length_c   1.000
_cell.angle_alpha   90.00
_cell.angle_beta   90.00
_cell.angle_gamma   90.00
#
_symmetry.space_group_name_H-M   'P 1'
#
loop_
_entity.id
_entity.type
_entity.pdbx_description
1 polymer ?
#
loop_
_entity_poly.entity_id
_entity_poly.type
_entity_poly.pdbx_seq_one_letter_code
_entity_poly.pdbx_strand_id
1 'polypeptide(L)'
;IKTKTLPEMQEQLGRYRPGNLVRVEYFRRGDVIAKDILLKNKTNNTSIITADEHNTLLRLGFDIRELTKEELKDLGVKGVKVVSIVRGSVIADTKMDQGFIITRVNDRRVSDVKQFMRLLDRARGQVMLSGIYEEFEGEYYYVFEK
;
A
#
# COMPACT_ATOMS: atom_id res chain seq x y z
N ILE A 1 -0.13 -23.25 16.30
CA ILE A 1 1.17 -23.28 17.01
C ILE A 1 1.06 -22.30 18.16
N LYS A 2 1.33 -22.74 19.40
CA LYS A 2 1.28 -21.84 20.57
C LYS A 2 2.59 -21.09 20.66
N THR A 3 2.54 -19.76 20.58
CA THR A 3 3.70 -18.87 20.74
C THR A 3 3.58 -18.16 22.09
N LYS A 4 4.65 -18.17 22.89
CA LYS A 4 4.64 -17.60 24.24
C LYS A 4 5.18 -16.18 24.28
N THR A 5 5.95 -15.78 23.27
CA THR A 5 6.59 -14.47 23.19
C THR A 5 6.31 -13.77 21.86
N LEU A 6 6.46 -12.45 21.83
CA LEU A 6 6.31 -11.65 20.61
C LEU A 6 7.32 -12.07 19.51
N PRO A 7 8.62 -12.30 19.81
CA PRO A 7 9.57 -12.76 18.79
C PRO A 7 9.20 -14.11 18.18
N GLU A 8 8.77 -15.09 18.99
CA GLU A 8 8.31 -16.39 18.48
C GLU A 8 7.10 -16.23 17.55
N MET A 9 6.15 -15.37 17.94
CA MET A 9 5.00 -15.05 17.08
C MET A 9 5.44 -14.43 15.77
N GLN A 10 6.37 -13.47 15.80
CA GLN A 10 6.90 -12.84 14.58
C GLN A 10 7.63 -13.83 13.68
N GLU A 11 8.41 -14.76 14.25
CA GLU A 11 9.09 -15.82 13.49
C GLU A 11 8.09 -16.74 12.80
N GLN A 12 7.03 -17.16 13.52
CA GLN A 12 5.98 -18.00 12.93
C GLN A 12 5.22 -17.26 11.82
N LEU A 13 4.88 -15.98 12.04
CA LEU A 13 4.20 -15.16 11.04
C LEU A 13 5.07 -14.87 9.81
N GLY A 14 6.38 -14.71 10.00
CA GLY A 14 7.34 -14.48 8.90
C GLY A 14 7.46 -15.63 7.89
N ARG A 15 6.95 -16.83 8.23
CA ARG A 15 6.91 -17.99 7.32
C ARG A 15 5.74 -17.92 6.32
N TYR A 16 4.75 -17.08 6.57
CA TYR A 16 3.58 -16.92 5.73
C TYR A 16 3.73 -15.72 4.80
N ARG A 17 3.03 -15.76 3.66
CA ARG A 17 3.08 -14.67 2.69
C ARG A 17 2.05 -13.59 3.05
N PRO A 18 2.36 -12.30 2.81
CA PRO A 18 1.35 -11.25 2.79
C PRO A 18 0.14 -11.66 1.92
N GLY A 19 -1.06 -11.34 2.40
CA GLY A 19 -2.33 -11.74 1.78
C GLY A 19 -2.87 -13.11 2.25
N ASN A 20 -2.12 -13.89 3.04
CA ASN A 20 -2.66 -15.08 3.67
C ASN A 20 -3.58 -14.73 4.84
N LEU A 21 -4.72 -15.43 4.95
CA LEU A 21 -5.54 -15.42 6.15
C LEU A 21 -4.94 -16.42 7.15
N VAL A 22 -4.65 -15.94 8.36
CA VAL A 22 -4.17 -16.77 9.47
C VAL A 22 -5.19 -16.70 10.58
N ARG A 23 -5.63 -17.87 11.07
CA ARG A 23 -6.46 -17.95 12.26
C ARG A 23 -5.59 -17.80 13.51
N VAL A 24 -5.86 -16.76 14.28
CA VAL A 24 -5.18 -16.48 15.55
C VAL A 24 -6.16 -16.63 16.69
N GLU A 25 -5.75 -17.39 17.70
CA GLU A 25 -6.46 -17.54 18.95
C GLU A 25 -5.69 -16.81 20.05
N TYR A 26 -6.35 -15.91 20.76
CA TYR A 26 -5.74 -15.10 21.81
C TYR A 26 -6.68 -14.90 22.99
N PHE A 27 -6.11 -14.70 24.18
CA PHE A 27 -6.87 -14.44 25.39
C PHE A 27 -7.10 -12.94 25.57
N ARG A 28 -8.33 -12.53 25.85
CA ARG A 28 -8.64 -11.12 26.19
C ARG A 28 -9.79 -11.09 27.21
N ARG A 29 -9.56 -10.44 28.35
CA ARG A 29 -10.55 -10.31 29.45
C ARG A 29 -11.09 -11.65 29.97
N GLY A 30 -10.26 -12.69 29.98
CA GLY A 30 -10.64 -14.03 30.46
C GLY A 30 -11.16 -14.97 29.37
N ASP A 31 -11.57 -14.43 28.21
CA ASP A 31 -12.11 -15.23 27.12
C ASP A 31 -11.05 -15.59 26.07
N VAL A 32 -11.19 -16.77 25.47
CA VAL A 32 -10.45 -17.20 24.28
C VAL A 32 -11.17 -16.67 23.05
N ILE A 33 -10.51 -15.82 22.27
CA ILE A 33 -11.05 -15.24 21.04
C ILE A 33 -10.29 -15.82 19.86
N ALA A 34 -11.01 -16.42 18.91
CA ALA A 34 -10.49 -16.81 17.62
C ALA A 34 -10.83 -15.74 16.57
N LYS A 35 -9.85 -15.28 15.80
CA LYS A 35 -10.06 -14.39 14.65
C LYS A 35 -9.19 -14.78 13.47
N ASP A 36 -9.77 -14.70 12.29
CA ASP A 36 -9.03 -14.73 11.04
C ASP A 36 -8.45 -13.33 10.77
N ILE A 37 -7.12 -13.26 10.72
CA ILE A 37 -6.39 -12.03 10.44
C ILE A 37 -5.75 -12.13 9.06
N LEU A 38 -5.80 -11.04 8.31
CA LEU A 38 -5.14 -10.93 7.01
C LEU A 38 -3.70 -10.46 7.22
N LEU A 39 -2.73 -11.28 6.81
CA LEU A 39 -1.32 -10.90 6.91
C LEU A 39 -1.00 -9.79 5.94
N LYS A 40 -0.32 -8.78 6.45
CA LYS A 40 0.17 -7.64 5.68
C LYS A 40 1.69 -7.67 5.66
N ASN A 41 2.27 -7.10 4.61
CA ASN A 41 3.70 -6.83 4.55
C ASN A 41 4.07 -5.72 5.54
N LYS A 42 5.37 -5.42 5.66
CA LYS A 42 5.89 -4.38 6.57
C LYS A 42 5.35 -2.97 6.27
N THR A 43 4.83 -2.74 5.07
CA THR A 43 4.20 -1.48 4.65
C THR A 43 2.67 -1.52 4.72
N ASN A 44 2.10 -2.47 5.48
CA ASN A 44 0.67 -2.57 5.76
C ASN A 44 -0.20 -2.89 4.52
N ASN A 45 0.41 -3.49 3.48
CA ASN A 45 -0.22 -3.93 2.24
C ASN A 45 -0.35 -5.46 2.18
N THR A 46 -1.35 -5.97 1.48
CA THR A 46 -1.62 -7.41 1.31
C THR A 46 -1.07 -7.95 -0.02
N SER A 47 -0.73 -7.05 -0.94
CA SER A 47 -0.18 -7.38 -2.24
C SER A 47 1.27 -7.82 -2.12
N ILE A 48 1.55 -9.04 -2.59
CA ILE A 48 2.92 -9.52 -2.80
C ILE A 48 3.48 -8.74 -3.99
N ILE A 49 4.26 -7.70 -3.71
CA ILE A 49 5.09 -7.06 -4.74
C ILE A 49 6.42 -7.82 -4.85
N THR A 50 6.94 -7.92 -6.06
CA THR A 50 8.26 -8.48 -6.35
C THR A 50 9.37 -7.60 -5.78
N ALA A 51 10.58 -8.14 -5.66
CA ALA A 51 11.74 -7.36 -5.23
C ALA A 51 12.00 -6.16 -6.17
N ASP A 52 11.80 -6.34 -7.49
CA ASP A 52 11.98 -5.30 -8.49
C ASP A 52 10.92 -4.18 -8.37
N GLU A 53 9.68 -4.57 -8.12
CA GLU A 53 8.59 -3.62 -7.83
C GLU A 53 8.89 -2.82 -6.56
N HIS A 54 9.39 -3.46 -5.50
CA HIS A 54 9.80 -2.76 -4.29
C HIS A 54 10.98 -1.82 -4.53
N ASN A 55 12.01 -2.26 -5.26
CA ASN A 55 13.14 -1.41 -5.64
C ASN A 55 12.72 -0.20 -6.47
N THR A 56 11.70 -0.35 -7.32
CA THR A 56 11.14 0.76 -8.10
C THR A 56 10.53 1.82 -7.19
N LEU A 57 9.71 1.42 -6.21
CA LEU A 57 9.11 2.32 -5.22
C LEU A 57 10.17 3.01 -4.35
N LEU A 58 11.20 2.25 -3.91
CA LEU A 58 12.32 2.81 -3.16
C LEU A 58 13.11 3.85 -3.95
N ARG A 59 13.37 3.60 -5.24
CA ARG A 59 14.09 4.53 -6.12
C ARG A 59 13.32 5.82 -6.36
N LEU A 60 12.01 5.73 -6.53
CA LEU A 60 11.12 6.89 -6.65
C LEU A 60 10.93 7.58 -5.28
N GLY A 61 11.06 6.82 -4.20
CA GLY A 61 11.08 7.27 -2.81
C GLY A 61 9.70 7.54 -2.24
N PHE A 62 8.80 6.57 -2.37
CA PHE A 62 7.48 6.59 -1.74
C PHE A 62 6.95 5.17 -1.55
N ASP A 63 6.08 4.98 -0.56
CA ASP A 63 5.37 3.72 -0.33
C ASP A 63 3.87 3.88 -0.60
N ILE A 64 3.23 2.77 -0.96
CA ILE A 64 1.79 2.71 -1.23
C ILE A 64 1.12 1.51 -0.54
N ARG A 65 -0.19 1.61 -0.37
CA ARG A 65 -1.05 0.50 0.04
C ARG A 65 -2.40 0.49 -0.68
N GLU A 66 -3.09 -0.63 -0.58
CA GLU A 66 -4.51 -0.73 -0.95
C GLU A 66 -5.37 0.20 -0.08
N LEU A 67 -6.44 0.73 -0.68
CA LEU A 67 -7.52 1.36 0.08
C LEU A 67 -8.22 0.31 0.95
N THR A 68 -8.59 0.71 2.16
CA THR A 68 -9.41 -0.10 3.05
C THR A 68 -10.87 -0.15 2.56
N LYS A 69 -11.65 -1.11 3.08
CA LYS A 69 -13.09 -1.20 2.75
C LYS A 69 -13.87 0.06 3.14
N GLU A 70 -13.44 0.73 4.20
CA GLU A 70 -14.02 1.98 4.69
C GLU A 70 -13.68 3.13 3.73
N GLU A 71 -12.39 3.33 3.43
CA GLU A 71 -11.95 4.32 2.44
C GLU A 71 -12.61 4.13 1.06
N LEU A 72 -12.74 2.88 0.59
CA LEU A 72 -13.44 2.59 -0.68
C LEU A 72 -14.91 3.01 -0.66
N LYS A 73 -15.58 2.85 0.49
CA LYS A 73 -16.98 3.20 0.67
C LYS A 73 -17.16 4.71 0.76
N ASP A 74 -16.29 5.38 1.50
CA ASP A 74 -16.40 6.80 1.80
C ASP A 74 -15.99 7.66 0.60
N LEU A 75 -14.94 7.25 -0.12
CA LEU A 75 -14.40 8.01 -1.25
C LEU A 75 -15.12 7.73 -2.56
N GLY A 76 -15.75 6.56 -2.69
CA GLY A 76 -16.42 6.14 -3.93
C GLY A 76 -15.48 5.96 -5.14
N VAL A 77 -14.16 6.02 -4.94
CA VAL A 77 -13.14 5.81 -5.97
C VAL A 77 -12.33 4.55 -5.71
N LYS A 78 -11.70 4.04 -6.77
CA LYS A 78 -10.68 2.98 -6.66
C LYS A 78 -9.30 3.58 -6.91
N GLY A 79 -8.29 2.98 -6.29
CA GLY A 79 -6.93 3.48 -6.37
C GLY A 79 -6.04 2.90 -5.28
N VAL A 80 -4.88 3.52 -5.11
CA VAL A 80 -3.91 3.16 -4.07
C VAL A 80 -3.52 4.40 -3.28
N LYS A 81 -3.33 4.25 -1.97
CA LYS A 81 -2.98 5.36 -1.09
C LYS A 81 -1.47 5.44 -0.87
N VAL A 82 -0.90 6.63 -1.02
CA VAL A 82 0.49 6.92 -0.67
C VAL A 82 0.61 7.02 0.85
N VAL A 83 1.45 6.18 1.45
CA VAL A 83 1.59 6.07 2.91
C VAL A 83 2.84 6.74 3.45
N SER A 84 3.87 6.90 2.63
CA SER A 84 5.11 7.57 2.99
C SER A 84 5.75 8.17 1.75
N ILE A 85 6.48 9.27 1.93
CA ILE A 85 7.33 9.87 0.91
C ILE A 85 8.68 10.15 1.55
N VAL A 86 9.75 9.68 0.90
CA VAL A 86 11.12 9.87 1.36
C VAL A 86 11.55 11.29 1.01
N ARG A 87 12.06 12.04 1.99
CA ARG A 87 12.54 13.42 1.75
C ARG A 87 13.68 13.44 0.73
N GLY A 88 13.64 14.40 -0.18
CA GLY A 88 14.64 14.54 -1.25
C GLY A 88 14.56 13.47 -2.35
N SER A 89 13.47 12.70 -2.40
CA SER A 89 13.21 11.76 -3.49
C SER A 89 12.60 12.44 -4.71
N VAL A 90 12.58 11.73 -5.84
CA VAL A 90 11.91 12.16 -7.07
C VAL A 90 10.45 12.53 -6.80
N ILE A 91 9.75 11.74 -5.98
CA ILE A 91 8.36 12.06 -5.62
C ILE A 91 8.25 13.26 -4.70
N ALA A 92 9.17 13.44 -3.73
CA ALA A 92 9.17 14.63 -2.88
C ALA A 92 9.34 15.93 -3.68
N ASP A 93 10.11 15.89 -4.77
CA ASP A 93 10.32 17.05 -5.65
C ASP A 93 9.04 17.46 -6.40
N THR A 94 8.12 16.52 -6.64
CA THR A 94 6.80 16.82 -7.22
C THR A 94 5.87 17.60 -6.30
N LYS A 95 6.24 17.76 -5.01
CA LYS A 95 5.38 18.32 -3.95
C LYS A 95 4.10 17.51 -3.71
N MET A 96 4.14 16.22 -4.04
CA MET A 96 3.12 15.27 -3.58
C MET A 96 3.27 15.09 -2.06
N ASP A 97 2.13 15.11 -1.38
CA ASP A 97 2.04 14.82 0.05
C ASP A 97 1.51 13.41 0.33
N GLN A 98 1.88 12.89 1.51
CA GLN A 98 1.34 11.65 2.07
C GLN A 98 -0.19 11.72 2.14
N GLY A 99 -0.86 10.59 1.93
CA GLY A 99 -2.31 10.50 1.93
C GLY A 99 -2.94 10.67 0.56
N PHE A 100 -2.15 11.04 -0.47
CA PHE A 100 -2.61 11.08 -1.85
C PHE A 100 -3.15 9.72 -2.30
N ILE A 101 -4.30 9.72 -2.96
CA ILE A 101 -4.95 8.53 -3.50
C ILE A 101 -4.77 8.55 -5.00
N ILE A 102 -3.87 7.71 -5.49
CA ILE A 102 -3.57 7.58 -6.92
C ILE A 102 -4.69 6.78 -7.58
N THR A 103 -5.42 7.42 -8.49
CA THR A 103 -6.53 6.80 -9.24
C THR A 103 -6.14 6.52 -10.69
N ARG A 104 -5.10 7.18 -11.23
CA ARG A 104 -4.61 6.99 -12.61
C ARG A 104 -3.07 7.09 -12.72
N VAL A 105 -2.51 6.35 -13.67
CA VAL A 105 -1.12 6.44 -14.14
C VAL A 105 -1.16 6.65 -15.65
N ASN A 106 -0.62 7.76 -16.17
CA ASN A 106 -0.64 8.11 -17.61
C ASN A 106 -2.01 7.86 -18.25
N ASP A 107 -3.05 8.45 -17.67
CA ASP A 107 -4.45 8.31 -18.09
C ASP A 107 -5.08 6.92 -18.02
N ARG A 108 -4.41 5.95 -17.40
CA ARG A 108 -4.94 4.61 -17.18
C ARG A 108 -5.38 4.47 -15.74
N ARG A 109 -6.64 4.07 -15.54
CA ARG A 109 -7.24 3.85 -14.21
C ARG A 109 -6.48 2.76 -13.43
N VAL A 110 -6.36 2.99 -12.13
CA VAL A 110 -5.79 2.09 -11.13
C VAL A 110 -6.90 1.64 -10.18
N SER A 111 -7.04 0.34 -9.97
CA SER A 111 -7.98 -0.23 -9.00
C SER A 111 -7.33 -0.77 -7.74
N ASP A 112 -6.06 -1.15 -7.84
CA ASP A 112 -5.31 -1.86 -6.80
C ASP A 112 -3.80 -1.71 -7.02
N VAL A 113 -3.01 -2.13 -6.04
CA VAL A 113 -1.54 -2.03 -6.07
C VAL A 113 -0.95 -2.85 -7.20
N LYS A 114 -1.50 -4.03 -7.52
CA LYS A 114 -0.98 -4.86 -8.61
C LYS A 114 -1.15 -4.15 -9.96
N GLN A 115 -2.28 -3.49 -10.19
CA GLN A 115 -2.52 -2.71 -11.40
C GLN A 115 -1.62 -1.47 -11.43
N PHE A 116 -1.49 -0.78 -10.30
CA PHE A 116 -0.57 0.36 -10.18
C PHE A 116 0.86 -0.03 -10.58
N MET A 117 1.41 -1.09 -9.97
CA MET A 117 2.78 -1.54 -10.25
C MET A 117 2.96 -1.92 -11.72
N ARG A 118 2.02 -2.65 -12.33
CA ARG A 118 2.08 -2.98 -13.77
C ARG A 118 2.07 -1.73 -14.67
N LEU A 119 1.26 -0.72 -14.33
CA LEU A 119 1.18 0.51 -15.12
C LEU A 119 2.45 1.35 -14.95
N LEU A 120 2.95 1.45 -13.72
CA LEU A 120 4.17 2.17 -13.39
C LEU A 120 5.39 1.51 -14.05
N ASP A 121 5.50 0.18 -14.03
CA ASP A 121 6.59 -0.57 -14.66
C ASP A 121 6.66 -0.31 -16.18
N ARG A 122 5.50 -0.34 -16.85
CA ARG A 122 5.39 -0.06 -18.30
C ARG A 122 5.64 1.40 -18.66
N ALA A 123 5.44 2.34 -17.73
CA ALA A 123 5.71 3.75 -17.96
C ALA A 123 7.22 4.01 -18.09
N ARG A 124 7.60 4.83 -19.06
CA ARG A 124 8.99 5.19 -19.41
C ARG A 124 9.06 6.69 -19.62
N GLY A 125 10.14 7.34 -19.15
CA GLY A 125 10.27 8.79 -19.24
C GLY A 125 9.24 9.46 -18.34
N GLN A 126 8.52 10.44 -18.88
CA GLN A 126 7.54 11.21 -18.13
C GLN A 126 6.35 10.35 -17.67
N VAL A 127 6.12 10.33 -16.36
CA VAL A 127 5.01 9.67 -15.69
C VAL A 127 4.13 10.72 -15.02
N MET A 128 2.83 10.68 -15.31
CA MET A 128 1.79 11.48 -14.67
C MET A 128 0.95 10.58 -13.76
N LEU A 129 0.86 10.95 -12.50
CA LEU A 129 -0.07 10.39 -11.52
C LEU A 129 -1.23 11.37 -11.32
N SER A 130 -2.45 10.87 -11.46
CA SER A 130 -3.67 11.63 -11.16
C SER A 130 -4.40 10.98 -9.99
N GLY A 131 -5.05 11.80 -9.17
CA GLY A 131 -5.64 11.32 -7.94
C GLY A 131 -6.30 12.40 -7.11
N ILE A 132 -6.66 12.05 -5.88
CA ILE A 132 -7.37 12.94 -4.96
C ILE A 132 -6.71 12.92 -3.59
N TYR A 133 -7.05 13.93 -2.78
CA TYR A 133 -6.83 13.92 -1.34
C TYR A 133 -8.18 13.79 -0.63
N GLU A 134 -8.23 13.07 0.49
CA GLU A 134 -9.48 12.86 1.24
C GLU A 134 -10.05 14.18 1.79
N GLU A 135 -9.17 15.12 2.13
CA GLU A 135 -9.52 16.39 2.79
C GLU A 135 -9.74 17.54 1.80
N PHE A 136 -9.43 17.36 0.52
CA PHE A 136 -9.50 18.43 -0.47
C PHE A 136 -10.34 18.02 -1.68
N GLU A 137 -11.19 18.93 -2.14
CA GLU A 137 -11.96 18.72 -3.36
C GLU A 137 -11.10 18.90 -4.61
N GLY A 138 -11.37 18.08 -5.63
CA GLY A 138 -10.73 18.16 -6.93
C GLY A 138 -9.75 17.03 -7.23
N GLU A 139 -9.32 16.97 -8.49
CA GLU A 139 -8.28 16.06 -8.96
C GLU A 139 -6.93 16.79 -9.00
N TYR A 140 -5.90 16.13 -8.49
CA TYR A 140 -4.53 16.63 -8.45
C TYR A 140 -3.66 15.79 -9.37
N TYR A 141 -2.63 16.42 -9.93
CA TYR A 141 -1.73 15.84 -10.92
C TYR A 141 -0.28 16.04 -10.50
N TYR A 142 0.49 14.97 -10.53
CA TYR A 142 1.92 14.98 -10.22
C TYR A 142 2.70 14.34 -11.35
N VAL A 143 3.76 14.99 -11.80
CA VAL A 143 4.56 14.55 -12.95
C VAL A 143 6.02 14.38 -12.53
N PHE A 144 6.64 13.28 -12.93
CA PHE A 144 8.07 13.01 -12.70
C PHE A 144 8.66 12.15 -13.83
N GLU A 145 9.98 12.08 -13.90
CA GLU A 145 10.71 11.23 -14.86
C GLU A 145 11.10 9.88 -14.22
N LYS A 146 10.95 8.78 -14.97
CA LYS A 146 11.23 7.39 -14.52
C LYS A 146 12.23 6.63 -15.40
#